data_AF-A0AAE8LUJ5-F1
#
_entry.id   AF-A0AAE8LUJ5-F1
#
_cell.length_a   1.000
_cell.length_b   1.000
_cell.length_c   1.000
_cell.angle_alpha   90.00
_cell.angle_beta   90.00
_cell.angle_gamma   90.00
#
_symmetry.space_group_name_H-M   'P 1'
#
loop_
_entity.id
_entity.type
_entity.pdbx_description
1 polymer ?
#
loop_
_entity_poly.entity_id
_entity_poly.type
_entity_poly.pdbx_seq_one_letter_code
_entity_poly.pdbx_strand_id
1 'polypeptide(L)'
;MKPARSSPATQLFLKPLSRLDQQFLFMLRDVAGGKINLIRVYDRDRAKACTEAGYCRIEEPKAGPARVYLKDSGRRYLDAIVRVD
;
A
#
# COMPACT_ATOMS: atom_id res chain seq x y z
N MET A 1 -0.58 -40.09 -8.11
CA MET A 1 -0.01 -39.18 -7.10
C MET A 1 -0.52 -37.77 -7.39
N LYS A 2 -1.11 -37.10 -6.39
CA LYS A 2 -1.69 -35.76 -6.53
C LYS A 2 -0.57 -34.72 -6.73
N PRO A 3 -0.71 -33.71 -7.62
CA PRO A 3 0.29 -32.66 -7.73
C PRO A 3 0.34 -31.87 -6.42
N ALA A 4 1.56 -31.59 -5.97
CA ALA A 4 1.83 -30.79 -4.79
C ALA A 4 1.08 -29.46 -4.91
N ARG A 5 0.18 -29.23 -3.95
CA ARG A 5 -0.57 -28.00 -3.77
C ARG A 5 0.42 -26.85 -3.74
N SER A 6 0.47 -26.07 -4.81
CA SER A 6 1.25 -24.84 -4.88
C SER A 6 0.97 -24.01 -3.63
N SER A 7 2.01 -23.77 -2.81
CA SER A 7 1.90 -22.96 -1.61
C SER A 7 1.23 -21.63 -1.96
N PRO A 8 0.16 -21.23 -1.25
CA PRO A 8 -0.51 -19.98 -1.55
C PRO A 8 0.41 -18.84 -1.14
N ALA A 9 0.97 -18.15 -2.14
CA ALA A 9 1.42 -16.78 -2.07
C ALA A 9 2.21 -16.41 -0.80
N THR A 10 3.46 -16.87 -0.71
CA THR A 10 4.51 -16.01 -0.12
C THR A 10 4.70 -14.83 -1.07
N GLN A 11 3.72 -13.93 -1.09
CA GLN A 11 3.82 -12.67 -1.81
C GLN A 11 4.89 -11.88 -1.08
N LEU A 12 6.09 -11.97 -1.63
CA LEU A 12 7.24 -11.13 -1.37
C LEU A 12 6.73 -9.70 -1.12
N PHE A 13 6.75 -9.25 0.12
CA PHE A 13 6.70 -7.83 0.43
C PHE A 13 7.99 -7.24 -0.13
N LEU A 14 7.91 -6.78 -1.38
CA LEU A 14 9.09 -6.45 -2.20
C LEU A 14 9.96 -5.38 -1.56
N LYS A 15 9.43 -4.58 -0.63
CA LYS A 15 10.20 -3.59 0.12
C LYS A 15 9.57 -3.36 1.51
N PRO A 16 10.32 -3.50 2.62
CA PRO A 16 9.83 -3.06 3.92
C PRO A 16 9.68 -1.54 3.91
N LEU A 17 8.56 -1.05 4.44
CA LEU A 17 8.29 0.37 4.57
C LEU A 17 8.80 0.93 5.89
N SER A 18 9.16 2.22 5.90
CA SER A 18 9.44 2.91 7.16
C SER A 18 8.17 3.06 7.99
N ARG A 19 8.31 3.29 9.31
CA ARG A 19 7.16 3.48 10.21
C ARG A 19 6.20 4.57 9.74
N LEU A 20 6.72 5.67 9.18
CA LEU A 20 5.90 6.77 8.66
C LEU A 20 5.15 6.38 7.38
N ASP A 21 5.77 5.59 6.51
CA ASP A 21 5.09 5.11 5.29
C ASP A 21 4.04 4.04 5.63
N GLN A 22 4.30 3.20 6.64
CA GLN A 22 3.30 2.28 7.19
C GLN A 22 2.11 3.04 7.78
N GLN A 23 2.36 4.08 8.58
CA GLN A 23 1.29 4.95 9.10
C GLN A 23 0.45 5.58 7.99
N PHE A 24 1.11 6.03 6.91
CA PHE A 24 0.40 6.53 5.74
C PHE A 24 -0.50 5.44 5.13
N LEU A 25 -0.01 4.21 4.95
CA LEU A 25 -0.82 3.09 4.44
C LEU A 25 -1.99 2.72 5.38
N PHE A 26 -1.77 2.72 6.69
CA PHE A 26 -2.84 2.51 7.67
C PHE A 26 -3.92 3.57 7.55
N MET A 27 -3.54 4.85 7.50
CA MET A 27 -4.48 5.95 7.26
C MET A 27 -5.22 5.77 5.92
N LEU A 28 -4.51 5.39 4.86
CA LEU A 28 -5.09 5.13 3.55
C LEU A 28 -6.16 4.02 3.63
N ARG A 29 -5.88 2.93 4.34
CA ARG A 29 -6.77 1.78 4.50
C ARG A 29 -7.98 2.12 5.38
N ASP A 30 -7.72 2.61 6.58
CA ASP A 30 -8.69 2.65 7.68
C ASP A 30 -9.48 3.95 7.72
N VAL A 31 -8.84 5.08 7.44
CA VAL A 31 -9.50 6.40 7.50
C VAL A 31 -10.11 6.75 6.14
N ALA A 32 -9.36 6.54 5.08
CA ALA A 32 -9.76 6.94 3.73
C ALA A 32 -10.39 5.80 2.91
N GLY A 33 -10.60 4.61 3.49
CA GLY A 33 -11.29 3.50 2.85
C GLY A 33 -10.57 2.90 1.63
N GLY A 34 -9.27 3.17 1.48
CA GLY A 34 -8.45 2.71 0.37
C GLY A 34 -8.24 3.73 -0.76
N LYS A 35 -8.78 4.96 -0.65
CA LYS A 35 -8.60 6.01 -1.67
C LYS A 35 -8.50 7.41 -1.07
N ILE A 36 -7.48 8.19 -1.45
CA ILE A 36 -7.29 9.57 -0.97
C ILE A 36 -6.91 10.52 -2.11
N ASN A 37 -7.26 11.80 -1.98
CA ASN A 37 -6.67 12.87 -2.80
C ASN A 37 -5.41 13.41 -2.10
N LEU A 38 -4.27 13.43 -2.79
CA LEU A 38 -3.02 14.04 -2.34
C LEU A 38 -3.12 15.56 -2.44
N ILE A 39 -3.56 16.18 -1.36
CA ILE A 39 -3.65 17.64 -1.21
C ILE A 39 -2.40 18.18 -0.50
N ARG A 40 -1.84 17.41 0.46
CA ARG A 40 -0.68 17.83 1.25
C ARG A 40 0.62 17.31 0.63
N VAL A 41 1.65 18.16 0.62
CA VAL A 41 2.98 17.85 0.07
C VAL A 41 3.63 16.68 0.81
N TYR A 42 3.52 16.64 2.15
CA TYR A 42 4.10 15.58 2.98
C TYR A 42 3.56 14.18 2.66
N ASP A 43 2.29 14.08 2.27
CA ASP A 43 1.68 12.79 1.89
C ASP A 43 2.21 12.30 0.53
N ARG A 44 2.77 13.19 -0.29
CA ARG A 44 3.24 12.85 -1.65
C ARG A 44 4.48 11.98 -1.62
N ASP A 45 5.45 12.26 -0.76
CA ASP A 45 6.67 11.45 -0.65
C ASP A 45 6.36 10.06 -0.05
N ARG A 46 5.44 10.01 0.92
CA ARG A 46 4.94 8.76 1.51
C ARG A 46 4.20 7.92 0.48
N ALA A 47 3.31 8.54 -0.29
CA ALA A 47 2.60 7.88 -1.38
C ALA A 47 3.55 7.36 -2.46
N LYS A 48 4.61 8.11 -2.81
CA LYS A 48 5.65 7.66 -3.75
C LYS A 48 6.36 6.42 -3.22
N ALA A 49 6.85 6.46 -1.98
CA ALA A 49 7.52 5.33 -1.35
C ALA A 49 6.63 4.07 -1.32
N CYS A 50 5.35 4.23 -0.97
CA CYS A 50 4.37 3.14 -0.97
C CYS A 50 4.05 2.63 -2.39
N THR A 51 4.12 3.50 -3.40
CA THR A 51 3.92 3.14 -4.81
C THR A 51 5.11 2.37 -5.36
N GLU A 52 6.33 2.83 -5.07
CA GLU A 52 7.58 2.14 -5.42
C GLU A 52 7.66 0.75 -4.78
N ALA A 53 7.18 0.62 -3.54
CA ALA A 53 7.09 -0.64 -2.83
C ALA A 53 5.96 -1.55 -3.37
N GLY A 54 5.13 -1.05 -4.29
CA GLY A 54 4.06 -1.81 -4.93
C GLY A 54 2.78 -1.96 -4.09
N TYR A 55 2.62 -1.19 -3.02
CA TYR A 55 1.48 -1.27 -2.09
C TYR A 55 0.33 -0.34 -2.43
N CYS A 56 0.60 0.75 -3.14
CA CYS A 56 -0.43 1.64 -3.67
C CYS A 56 -0.15 2.02 -5.14
N ARG A 57 -1.06 2.81 -5.70
CA ARG A 57 -0.94 3.43 -7.02
C ARG A 57 -1.27 4.91 -6.89
N ILE A 58 -0.45 5.77 -7.48
CA ILE A 58 -0.77 7.18 -7.69
C ILE A 58 -1.35 7.34 -9.10
N GLU A 59 -2.45 8.06 -9.23
CA GLU A 59 -2.98 8.56 -10.50
C GLU A 59 -2.90 10.09 -10.49
N GLU A 60 -2.20 10.66 -11.47
CA GLU A 60 -2.10 12.10 -11.66
C GLU A 60 -3.04 12.53 -12.80
N PRO A 61 -4.24 13.07 -12.49
CA PRO A 61 -5.17 13.52 -13.52
C PRO A 61 -4.66 14.78 -14.22
N LYS A 62 -5.12 15.03 -15.45
CA LYS A 62 -4.80 16.26 -16.20
C LYS A 62 -5.20 17.56 -15.47
N ALA A 63 -6.23 17.48 -14.63
CA ALA A 63 -6.69 18.57 -13.79
C ALA A 63 -7.06 18.04 -12.40
N GLY A 64 -6.66 18.78 -11.36
CA GLY A 64 -6.93 18.45 -9.96
C GLY A 64 -5.80 17.70 -9.24
N PRO A 65 -6.00 17.37 -7.97
CA PRO A 65 -4.97 16.71 -7.15
C PRO A 65 -4.75 15.26 -7.57
N ALA A 66 -3.53 14.76 -7.35
CA ALA A 66 -3.20 13.36 -7.53
C ALA A 66 -4.05 12.48 -6.59
N ARG A 67 -4.37 11.28 -7.03
CA ARG A 67 -5.19 10.31 -6.28
C ARG A 67 -4.37 9.09 -5.94
N VAL A 68 -4.50 8.59 -4.72
CA VAL A 68 -3.82 7.38 -4.27
C VAL A 68 -4.84 6.30 -4.03
N TYR A 69 -4.54 5.11 -4.54
CA TYR A 69 -5.37 3.93 -4.37
C TYR A 69 -4.55 2.83 -3.72
N LEU A 70 -5.10 2.27 -2.65
CA LEU A 70 -4.53 1.10 -1.99
C LEU A 70 -4.69 -0.13 -2.88
N LYS A 71 -3.61 -0.89 -3.07
CA LYS A 71 -3.66 -2.19 -3.77
C LYS A 71 -3.89 -3.32 -2.78
N ASP A 72 -4.30 -4.47 -3.28
CA ASP A 72 -4.44 -5.70 -2.47
C ASP A 72 -3.12 -6.12 -1.81
N SER A 73 -1.99 -5.91 -2.50
CA SER A 73 -0.65 -6.13 -1.93
C SER A 73 -0.41 -5.26 -0.69
N GLY A 74 -0.86 -4.00 -0.70
CA GLY A 74 -0.76 -3.11 0.45
C GLY A 74 -1.66 -3.54 1.60
N ARG A 75 -2.88 -4.00 1.31
CA ARG A 75 -3.78 -4.59 2.33
C ARG A 75 -3.12 -5.80 3.00
N ARG A 76 -2.62 -6.75 2.19
CA ARG A 76 -1.92 -7.94 2.68
C ARG A 76 -0.67 -7.60 3.50
N TYR A 77 0.06 -6.56 3.10
CA TYR A 77 1.22 -6.06 3.85
C TYR A 77 0.84 -5.58 5.24
N LEU A 78 -0.17 -4.73 5.33
CA LEU A 78 -0.67 -4.25 6.61
C LEU A 78 -1.18 -5.41 7.48
N ASP A 79 -1.92 -6.35 6.91
CA ASP A 79 -2.43 -7.51 7.64
C ASP A 79 -1.30 -8.40 8.19
N ALA A 80 -0.19 -8.52 7.45
CA ALA A 80 0.98 -9.28 7.88
C ALA A 80 1.71 -8.62 9.04
N ILE A 81 1.90 -7.29 9.01
CA ILE A 81 2.59 -6.58 10.09
C ILE A 81 1.73 -6.44 11.36
N VAL A 82 0.40 -6.32 11.24
CA VAL A 82 -0.52 -6.25 12.40
C VAL A 82 -0.57 -7.56 13.17
N ARG A 83 -0.36 -8.71 12.50
CA ARG A 83 -0.35 -10.03 13.16
C ARG A 83 0.96 -10.36 13.88
N VAL A 84 1.99 -9.52 13.69
CA VAL A 84 3.33 -9.73 14.24
C VAL A 84 3.54 -8.91 15.52
N ASP A 85 2.61 -8.02 15.86
CA ASP A 85 2.51 -7.32 17.15
C ASP A 85 1.54 -8.07 18.08
#